data_AF-A0A924RZ80-F1
#
_entry.id   AF-A0A924RZ80-F1
#
_cell.length_a   1.000
_cell.length_b   1.000
_cell.length_c   1.000
_cell.angle_alpha   90.00
_cell.angle_beta   90.00
_cell.angle_gamma   90.00
#
_symmetry.space_group_name_H-M   'P 1'
#
loop_
_entity.id
_entity.type
_entity.pdbx_description
1 polymer ?
#
loop_
_entity_poly.entity_id
_entity_poly.type
_entity_poly.pdbx_seq_one_letter_code
_entity_poly.pdbx_strand_id
1 'polypeptide(L)'
;VVSYAGYSGYYNPFTGEAQLNNDLPEFLLPFVTCHEMAHQLGYASESEANFVGYLAAIHSNNKLFIYSGYFDVFMSANAELLSKDFLAGYLNLLQLNSLVKRDRRIYKTYVMGKKNNMQPILSNLYDQYLKANQQKSGINSYNEVVGFLIAYKKKYGTI
;
A
#
# COMPACT_ATOMS: atom_id res chain seq x y z
N VAL A 1 -12.46 -16.22 -0.69
CA VAL A 1 -11.99 -15.49 -1.89
C VAL A 1 -12.56 -14.08 -1.85
N VAL A 2 -11.79 -13.13 -1.32
CA VAL A 2 -12.17 -11.71 -1.12
C VAL A 2 -11.95 -10.90 -2.41
N SER A 3 -12.19 -11.52 -3.57
CA SER A 3 -12.02 -10.84 -4.87
C SER A 3 -13.12 -9.79 -5.12
N TYR A 4 -14.30 -9.96 -4.52
CA TYR A 4 -15.50 -9.16 -4.80
C TYR A 4 -15.60 -7.83 -4.03
N ALA A 5 -14.75 -7.61 -3.02
CA ALA A 5 -14.84 -6.42 -2.15
C ALA A 5 -13.85 -5.30 -2.48
N GLY A 6 -13.04 -5.44 -3.52
CA GLY A 6 -12.16 -4.37 -4.01
C GLY A 6 -10.80 -4.25 -3.32
N TYR A 7 -10.48 -5.13 -2.37
CA TYR A 7 -9.19 -5.13 -1.68
C TYR A 7 -8.08 -5.86 -2.45
N SER A 8 -6.84 -5.46 -2.21
CA SER A 8 -5.63 -6.14 -2.68
C SER A 8 -5.35 -7.42 -1.86
N GLY A 9 -5.68 -7.40 -0.58
CA GLY A 9 -5.64 -8.53 0.35
C GLY A 9 -6.72 -8.38 1.42
N TYR A 10 -6.86 -9.37 2.30
CA TYR A 10 -7.79 -9.33 3.43
C TYR A 10 -7.30 -10.22 4.55
N TYR A 11 -7.05 -9.62 5.71
CA TYR A 11 -6.90 -10.35 6.96
C TYR A 11 -8.27 -10.74 7.53
N ASN A 12 -8.48 -12.04 7.76
CA ASN A 12 -9.65 -12.56 8.44
C ASN A 12 -9.43 -12.60 9.96
N PRO A 13 -10.08 -11.72 10.75
CA PRO A 13 -9.85 -11.63 12.19
C PRO A 13 -10.39 -12.83 12.98
N PHE A 14 -11.24 -13.68 12.39
CA PHE A 14 -11.81 -14.85 13.05
C PHE A 14 -10.99 -16.12 12.83
N THR A 15 -10.32 -16.24 11.68
CA THR A 15 -9.46 -17.40 11.36
C THR A 15 -7.97 -17.11 11.51
N GLY A 16 -7.57 -15.83 11.56
CA GLY A 16 -6.17 -15.41 11.60
C GLY A 16 -5.47 -15.50 10.23
N GLU A 17 -6.21 -15.74 9.15
CA GLU A 17 -5.64 -15.93 7.81
C GLU A 17 -5.56 -14.63 7.02
N ALA A 18 -4.37 -14.31 6.50
CA ALA A 18 -4.18 -13.34 5.43
C ALA A 18 -4.55 -13.97 4.08
N GLN A 19 -5.41 -13.30 3.33
CA GLN A 19 -5.83 -13.71 2.00
C GLN A 19 -5.37 -12.68 0.98
N LEU A 20 -4.87 -13.14 -0.16
CA LEU A 20 -4.45 -12.28 -1.26
C LEU A 20 -5.48 -12.33 -2.39
N ASN A 21 -5.62 -11.22 -3.10
CA ASN A 21 -6.33 -11.22 -4.36
C ASN A 21 -5.40 -11.73 -5.49
N ASN A 22 -5.76 -12.87 -6.07
CA ASN A 22 -4.99 -13.49 -7.17
C ASN A 22 -4.93 -12.63 -8.44
N ASP A 23 -5.77 -11.60 -8.57
CA ASP A 23 -5.76 -10.69 -9.72
C ASP A 23 -4.73 -9.56 -9.59
N LEU A 24 -3.93 -9.53 -8.52
CA LEU A 24 -2.90 -8.52 -8.34
C LEU A 24 -1.79 -8.66 -9.40
N PRO A 25 -1.30 -7.54 -9.95
CA PRO A 25 -0.03 -7.54 -10.67
C PRO A 25 1.08 -8.19 -9.84
N GLU A 26 1.84 -9.09 -10.45
CA GLU A 26 2.82 -9.95 -9.75
C GLU A 26 3.83 -9.15 -8.91
N PHE A 27 4.23 -7.97 -9.40
CA PHE A 27 5.18 -7.11 -8.71
C PHE A 27 4.62 -6.42 -7.45
N LEU A 28 3.30 -6.47 -7.20
CA LEU A 28 2.66 -5.96 -5.99
C LEU A 28 2.44 -7.04 -4.93
N LEU A 29 2.35 -8.31 -5.35
CA LEU A 29 2.08 -9.43 -4.45
C LEU A 29 3.01 -9.47 -3.23
N PRO A 30 4.34 -9.29 -3.34
CA PRO A 30 5.21 -9.38 -2.18
C PRO A 30 4.92 -8.33 -1.11
N PHE A 31 4.77 -7.05 -1.49
CA PHE A 31 4.47 -6.01 -0.51
C PHE A 31 3.10 -6.21 0.13
N VAL A 32 2.07 -6.53 -0.67
CA VAL A 32 0.73 -6.82 -0.13
C VAL A 32 0.80 -8.00 0.84
N THR A 33 1.59 -9.04 0.54
CA THR A 33 1.81 -10.16 1.47
C THR A 33 2.42 -9.68 2.79
N CYS A 34 3.49 -8.87 2.73
CA CYS A 34 4.12 -8.33 3.94
C CYS A 34 3.16 -7.43 4.74
N HIS A 35 2.32 -6.65 4.07
CA HIS A 35 1.29 -5.80 4.68
C HIS A 35 0.25 -6.66 5.43
N GLU A 36 -0.33 -7.66 4.78
CA GLU A 36 -1.33 -8.52 5.43
C GLU A 36 -0.70 -9.36 6.56
N MET A 37 0.56 -9.78 6.43
CA MET A 37 1.31 -10.41 7.53
C MET A 37 1.52 -9.46 8.70
N ALA A 38 1.71 -8.16 8.48
CA ALA A 38 1.76 -7.18 9.56
C ALA A 38 0.42 -7.09 10.30
N HIS A 39 -0.70 -7.14 9.58
CA HIS A 39 -2.03 -7.27 10.20
C HIS A 39 -2.17 -8.57 11.01
N GLN A 40 -1.69 -9.71 10.50
CA GLN A 40 -1.67 -10.98 11.22
C GLN A 40 -0.85 -10.90 12.52
N LEU A 41 0.21 -10.10 12.55
CA LEU A 41 1.05 -9.87 13.73
C LEU A 41 0.46 -8.84 14.72
N GLY A 42 -0.71 -8.28 14.42
CA GLY A 42 -1.44 -7.38 15.33
C GLY A 42 -1.23 -5.88 15.07
N TYR A 43 -0.56 -5.50 13.98
CA TYR A 43 -0.51 -4.10 13.55
C TYR A 43 -1.84 -3.72 12.90
N ALA A 44 -2.80 -3.27 13.70
CA ALA A 44 -4.17 -3.02 13.24
C ALA A 44 -4.29 -1.78 12.34
N SER A 45 -3.43 -0.76 12.52
CA SER A 45 -3.46 0.44 11.69
C SER A 45 -2.86 0.17 10.31
N GLU A 46 -3.58 0.54 9.25
CA GLU A 46 -3.09 0.53 7.86
C GLU A 46 -1.73 1.22 7.70
N SER A 47 -1.52 2.35 8.39
CA SER A 47 -0.26 3.11 8.36
C SER A 47 0.90 2.32 8.97
N GLU A 48 0.63 1.61 10.08
CA GLU A 48 1.61 0.76 10.76
C GLU A 48 1.88 -0.51 9.96
N ALA A 49 0.84 -1.15 9.42
CA ALA A 49 0.95 -2.33 8.58
C ALA A 49 1.73 -2.04 7.29
N ASN A 50 1.48 -0.90 6.64
CA ASN A 50 2.28 -0.46 5.49
C ASN A 50 3.75 -0.21 5.87
N PHE A 51 4.01 0.41 7.01
CA PHE A 51 5.37 0.69 7.47
C PHE A 51 6.14 -0.60 7.82
N VAL A 52 5.53 -1.50 8.60
CA VAL A 52 6.12 -2.79 8.96
C VAL A 52 6.27 -3.69 7.73
N GLY A 53 5.26 -3.72 6.85
CA GLY A 53 5.30 -4.46 5.61
C GLY A 53 6.41 -3.97 4.68
N TYR A 54 6.62 -2.66 4.60
CA TYR A 54 7.75 -2.06 3.87
C TYR A 54 9.08 -2.54 4.46
N LEU A 55 9.27 -2.41 5.77
CA LEU A 55 10.50 -2.84 6.44
C LEU A 55 10.77 -4.33 6.20
N ALA A 56 9.75 -5.19 6.29
CA ALA A 56 9.89 -6.61 6.00
C ALA A 56 10.30 -6.86 4.54
N ALA A 57 9.71 -6.13 3.60
CA ALA A 57 9.98 -6.28 2.17
C ALA A 57 11.41 -5.85 1.79
N ILE A 58 11.90 -4.70 2.29
CA ILE A 58 13.23 -4.19 1.94
C ILE A 58 14.38 -4.95 2.59
N HIS A 59 14.14 -5.65 3.71
CA HIS A 59 15.13 -6.51 4.37
C HIS A 59 15.09 -7.97 3.87
N SER A 60 14.26 -8.27 2.88
CA SER A 60 14.22 -9.60 2.25
C SER A 60 15.45 -9.82 1.37
N ASN A 61 15.92 -11.07 1.28
CA ASN A 61 16.95 -11.46 0.31
C ASN A 61 16.40 -11.58 -1.13
N ASN A 62 15.08 -11.49 -1.31
CA ASN A 62 14.44 -11.59 -2.62
C ASN A 62 14.25 -10.19 -3.24
N LYS A 63 14.85 -9.98 -4.42
CA LYS A 63 14.79 -8.71 -5.16
C LYS A 63 13.36 -8.28 -5.51
N LEU A 64 12.44 -9.22 -5.70
CA LEU A 64 11.04 -8.91 -5.99
C LEU A 64 10.35 -8.30 -4.77
N PHE A 65 10.66 -8.77 -3.56
CA PHE A 65 10.16 -8.17 -2.32
C PHE A 65 10.69 -6.75 -2.13
N ILE A 66 12.00 -6.58 -2.27
CA ILE A 66 12.64 -5.26 -2.17
C ILE A 66 12.01 -4.29 -3.17
N TYR A 67 11.88 -4.71 -4.43
CA TYR A 67 11.26 -3.92 -5.49
C TYR A 67 9.82 -3.54 -5.15
N SER A 68 9.01 -4.52 -4.74
CA SER A 68 7.60 -4.33 -4.41
C SER A 68 7.43 -3.30 -3.28
N GLY A 69 8.24 -3.39 -2.22
CA GLY A 69 8.21 -2.45 -1.11
C GLY A 69 8.59 -1.03 -1.52
N TYR A 70 9.68 -0.86 -2.29
CA TYR A 70 10.05 0.47 -2.80
C TYR A 70 9.04 1.02 -3.80
N PHE A 71 8.43 0.17 -4.63
CA PHE A 71 7.41 0.58 -5.58
C PHE A 71 6.21 1.16 -4.85
N ASP A 72 5.69 0.48 -3.83
CA ASP A 72 4.52 0.95 -3.07
C ASP A 72 4.79 2.29 -2.38
N VAL A 73 5.88 2.35 -1.61
CA VAL A 73 6.29 3.59 -0.91
C VAL A 73 6.54 4.74 -1.87
N PHE A 74 7.18 4.49 -3.02
CA PHE A 74 7.38 5.50 -4.04
C PHE A 74 6.04 6.02 -4.58
N MET A 75 5.10 5.12 -4.91
CA MET A 75 3.80 5.51 -5.43
C MET A 75 3.02 6.36 -4.41
N SER A 76 3.07 5.99 -3.13
CA SER A 76 2.44 6.72 -2.02
C SER A 76 3.09 8.10 -1.81
N ALA A 77 4.41 8.15 -1.61
CA ALA A 77 5.13 9.39 -1.37
C ALA A 77 5.06 10.35 -2.57
N ASN A 78 5.17 9.84 -3.79
CA ASN A 78 5.11 10.69 -4.98
C ASN A 78 3.69 11.16 -5.30
N ALA A 79 2.65 10.40 -4.92
CA ALA A 79 1.26 10.89 -5.01
C ALA A 79 1.02 12.07 -4.06
N GLU A 80 1.53 11.97 -2.81
CA GLU A 80 1.48 13.08 -1.86
C GLU A 80 2.27 14.29 -2.38
N LEU A 81 3.49 14.07 -2.90
CA LEU A 81 4.30 15.13 -3.47
C LEU A 81 3.58 15.80 -4.66
N LEU A 82 2.99 15.05 -5.57
CA LEU A 82 2.22 15.61 -6.70
C LEU A 82 1.07 16.54 -6.24
N SER A 83 0.48 16.28 -5.07
CA SER A 83 -0.59 17.12 -4.53
C SER A 83 -0.09 18.43 -3.90
N LYS A 84 1.15 18.45 -3.41
CA LYS A 84 1.77 19.60 -2.73
C LYS A 84 2.66 20.42 -3.66
N ASP A 85 3.40 19.74 -4.52
CA ASP A 85 4.32 20.27 -5.53
C ASP A 85 4.25 19.37 -6.78
N PHE A 86 3.38 19.77 -7.70
CA PHE A 86 3.18 19.04 -8.95
C PHE A 86 4.46 18.91 -9.76
N LEU A 87 5.28 19.98 -9.83
CA LEU A 87 6.48 19.97 -10.67
C LEU A 87 7.50 18.99 -10.13
N ALA A 88 7.78 19.01 -8.83
CA ALA A 88 8.71 18.08 -8.20
C ALA A 88 8.23 16.62 -8.36
N GLY A 89 6.95 16.36 -8.06
CA GLY A 89 6.37 15.03 -8.24
C GLY A 89 6.38 14.54 -9.68
N TYR A 90 6.22 15.44 -10.66
CA TYR A 90 6.27 15.11 -12.08
C TYR A 90 7.71 14.80 -12.55
N LEU A 91 8.69 15.58 -12.10
CA LEU A 91 10.10 15.35 -12.41
C LEU A 91 10.61 14.00 -11.88
N ASN A 92 10.15 13.56 -10.71
CA ASN A 92 10.43 12.22 -10.19
C ASN A 92 9.91 11.12 -11.13
N LEU A 93 8.69 11.27 -11.66
CA LEU A 93 8.12 10.30 -12.60
C LEU A 93 8.91 10.22 -13.91
N LEU A 94 9.47 11.34 -14.38
CA LEU A 94 10.30 11.36 -15.58
C LEU A 94 11.62 10.61 -15.40
N GLN A 95 12.19 10.62 -14.20
CA GLN A 95 13.45 9.96 -13.87
C GLN A 95 13.32 8.45 -13.68
N LEU A 96 12.10 7.91 -13.56
CA LEU A 96 11.89 6.47 -13.41
C LEU A 96 12.44 5.67 -14.60
N ASN A 97 13.01 4.50 -14.28
CA ASN A 97 13.39 3.50 -15.26
C ASN A 97 12.17 3.08 -16.11
N SER A 98 12.41 2.72 -17.38
CA SER A 98 11.35 2.33 -18.33
C SER A 98 10.49 1.16 -17.86
N LEU A 99 11.09 0.19 -17.14
CA LEU A 99 10.37 -0.93 -16.54
C LEU A 99 9.43 -0.46 -15.42
N VAL A 100 9.89 0.43 -14.54
CA VAL A 100 9.04 0.99 -13.47
C VAL A 100 7.90 1.83 -14.05
N LYS A 101 8.15 2.57 -15.14
CA LYS A 101 7.09 3.29 -15.87
C LYS A 101 6.05 2.33 -16.45
N ARG A 102 6.46 1.16 -16.94
CA ARG A 102 5.54 0.11 -17.41
C ARG A 102 4.71 -0.43 -16.26
N ASP A 103 5.34 -0.79 -15.15
CA ASP A 103 4.67 -1.39 -14.00
C ASP A 103 3.70 -0.38 -13.36
N ARG A 104 4.05 0.91 -13.33
CA ARG A 104 3.13 1.99 -12.96
C ARG A 104 1.90 2.10 -13.86
N ARG A 105 2.03 1.88 -15.18
CA ARG A 105 0.88 1.84 -16.09
C ARG A 105 -0.03 0.65 -15.78
N ILE A 106 0.56 -0.52 -15.54
CA ILE A 106 -0.19 -1.73 -15.14
C ILE A 106 -0.94 -1.48 -13.85
N TYR A 107 -0.26 -0.93 -12.83
CA TYR A 107 -0.88 -0.57 -11.55
C TYR A 107 -2.05 0.40 -11.73
N LYS A 108 -1.88 1.46 -12.54
CA LYS A 108 -2.94 2.42 -12.83
C LYS A 108 -4.17 1.74 -13.46
N THR A 109 -3.95 0.88 -14.46
CA THR A 109 -5.03 0.13 -15.12
C THR A 109 -5.76 -0.78 -14.13
N TYR A 110 -5.02 -1.50 -13.29
CA TYR A 110 -5.59 -2.36 -12.25
C TYR A 110 -6.50 -1.59 -11.28
N VAL A 111 -6.00 -0.47 -10.73
CA VAL A 111 -6.78 0.37 -9.80
C VAL A 111 -8.02 0.98 -10.47
N MET A 112 -7.91 1.44 -11.71
CA MET A 112 -9.05 1.99 -12.46
C MET A 112 -10.12 0.92 -12.75
N GLY A 113 -9.71 -0.31 -13.10
CA GLY A 113 -10.63 -1.42 -13.32
C GLY A 113 -11.43 -1.80 -12.07
N LYS A 114 -10.78 -1.79 -10.90
CA LYS A 114 -11.45 -2.06 -9.61
C LYS A 114 -12.43 -0.96 -9.22
N LYS A 115 -12.11 0.33 -9.44
CA LYS A 115 -13.04 1.45 -9.18
C LYS A 115 -14.36 1.33 -9.94
N ASN A 116 -14.32 0.79 -11.15
CA ASN A 116 -15.53 0.59 -11.97
C ASN A 116 -16.40 -0.57 -11.46
N ASN A 117 -15.84 -1.51 -10.68
CA ASN A 117 -16.52 -2.71 -10.19
C ASN A 117 -17.01 -2.61 -8.73
N MET A 118 -16.65 -1.58 -7.98
CA MET A 118 -17.10 -1.39 -6.59
C MET A 118 -18.46 -0.68 -6.53
N GLN A 119 -19.52 -1.41 -6.17
CA GLN A 119 -20.81 -0.83 -5.74
C GLN A 119 -20.75 -0.31 -4.28
N PRO A 120 -21.55 0.72 -3.91
CA PRO A 120 -21.45 1.47 -2.65
C PRO A 120 -21.88 0.75 -1.36
N ILE A 121 -22.10 -0.57 -1.37
CA ILE A 121 -22.67 -1.29 -0.22
C ILE A 121 -21.58 -1.76 0.78
N LEU A 122 -20.37 -2.08 0.30
CA LEU A 122 -19.28 -2.58 1.15
C LEU A 122 -18.41 -1.48 1.77
N SER A 123 -18.38 -0.29 1.17
CA SER A 123 -17.64 0.87 1.69
C SER A 123 -18.16 1.34 3.04
N ASN A 124 -19.46 1.18 3.31
CA ASN A 124 -20.08 1.69 4.53
C ASN A 124 -19.73 0.85 5.78
N LEU A 125 -19.61 -0.47 5.64
CA LEU A 125 -19.19 -1.36 6.73
C LEU A 125 -17.69 -1.23 7.03
N TYR A 126 -16.86 -1.09 5.99
CA TYR A 126 -15.42 -0.88 6.16
C TYR A 126 -15.09 0.49 6.75
N ASP A 127 -15.75 1.55 6.27
CA ASP A 127 -15.60 2.90 6.82
C ASP A 127 -16.07 2.96 8.29
N GLN A 128 -17.11 2.20 8.67
CA GLN A 128 -17.53 2.06 10.08
C GLN A 128 -16.50 1.29 10.92
N TYR A 129 -15.88 0.24 10.39
CA TYR A 129 -14.80 -0.49 11.06
C TYR A 129 -13.54 0.38 11.26
N LEU A 130 -13.14 1.17 10.25
CA LEU A 130 -12.01 2.10 10.33
C LEU A 130 -12.28 3.24 11.33
N LYS A 131 -13.51 3.78 11.35
CA LYS A 131 -13.94 4.80 12.32
C LYS A 131 -14.02 4.27 13.75
N ALA A 132 -14.41 3.00 13.94
CA ALA A 132 -14.44 2.35 15.24
C ALA A 132 -13.03 2.12 15.83
N ASN A 133 -12.02 1.94 14.98
CA ASN A 133 -10.61 1.75 15.36
C ASN A 133 -9.79 3.06 15.42
N GLN A 134 -10.43 4.20 15.68
CA GLN A 134 -9.80 5.52 15.92
C GLN A 134 -8.94 6.09 14.77
N GLN A 135 -9.06 5.59 13.53
CA GLN A 135 -8.49 6.26 12.37
C GLN A 135 -9.36 7.48 11.98
N LYS A 136 -9.15 8.60 12.69
CA LYS A 136 -9.89 9.87 12.49
C LYS A 136 -9.75 10.49 11.09
N SER A 137 -8.87 9.97 10.24
CA SER A 137 -8.57 10.55 8.91
C SER A 137 -9.24 9.84 7.72
N GLY A 138 -9.87 8.68 7.90
CA GLY A 138 -10.47 7.92 6.77
C GLY A 138 -9.49 7.75 5.59
N ILE A 139 -9.98 7.86 4.34
CA ILE A 139 -9.24 7.77 3.06
C ILE A 139 -7.93 8.63 2.99
N ASN A 140 -7.72 9.56 3.91
CA ASN A 140 -6.49 10.36 4.00
C ASN A 140 -5.36 9.70 4.84
N SER A 141 -5.55 8.48 5.33
CA SER A 141 -4.55 7.73 6.14
C SER A 141 -3.27 7.35 5.40
N TYR A 142 -3.24 7.40 4.07
CA TYR A 142 -2.03 7.12 3.27
C TYR A 142 -0.86 8.09 3.51
N ASN A 143 -1.09 9.23 4.18
CA ASN A 143 -0.03 10.20 4.50
C ASN A 143 0.83 9.82 5.72
N GLU A 144 0.37 8.92 6.59
CA GLU A 144 1.10 8.62 7.84
C GLU A 144 2.30 7.70 7.63
N VAL A 145 2.22 6.75 6.68
CA VAL A 145 3.35 5.86 6.36
C VAL A 145 4.56 6.65 5.86
N VAL A 146 4.35 7.68 5.04
CA VAL A 146 5.42 8.59 4.58
C VAL A 146 6.05 9.31 5.78
N GLY A 147 5.22 9.76 6.72
CA GLY A 147 5.68 10.33 7.99
C GLY A 147 6.55 9.37 8.80
N PHE A 148 6.13 8.10 8.95
CA PHE A 148 6.90 7.06 9.65
C PHE A 148 8.24 6.79 8.97
N LEU A 149 8.28 6.74 7.64
CA LEU A 149 9.52 6.55 6.89
C LEU A 149 10.50 7.72 7.07
N ILE A 150 10.00 8.96 7.02
CA ILE A 150 10.81 10.16 7.29
C ILE A 150 11.37 10.12 8.73
N ALA A 151 10.52 9.77 9.71
CA ALA A 151 10.95 9.67 11.10
C ALA A 151 11.99 8.55 11.31
N TYR A 152 11.78 7.39 10.69
CA TYR A 152 12.71 6.27 10.73
C TYR A 152 14.07 6.63 10.14
N LYS A 153 14.09 7.25 8.95
CA LYS A 153 15.31 7.75 8.32
C LYS A 153 16.03 8.77 9.19
N LYS A 154 15.30 9.71 9.82
CA LYS A 154 15.89 10.70 10.74
C LYS A 154 16.54 10.03 11.97
N LYS A 155 15.95 8.94 12.47
CA LYS A 155 16.44 8.22 13.65
C LYS A 155 17.64 7.31 13.34
N TYR A 156 17.60 6.58 12.22
CA TYR A 156 18.58 5.52 11.91
C TYR A 156 19.48 5.81 10.70
N GLY A 157 19.28 6.94 10.01
CA GLY A 157 20.08 7.39 8.86
C GLY A 157 19.78 6.69 7.55
N THR A 158 19.02 5.59 7.56
CA THR A 158 18.74 4.75 6.38
C THR A 158 17.27 4.35 6.31
N ILE A 159 16.84 4.08 5.07
CA ILE A 159 15.59 3.42 4.64
C ILE A 159 15.94 2.64 3.37
#